data_AF-A0A7C7PZ56-F1
#
_entry.id   AF-A0A7C7PZ56-F1
#
_cell.length_a   1.000
_cell.length_b   1.000
_cell.length_c   1.000
_cell.angle_alpha   90.00
_cell.angle_beta   90.00
_cell.angle_gamma   90.00
#
_symmetry.space_group_name_H-M   'P 1'
#
loop_
_entity.id
_entity.type
_entity.pdbx_description
1 polymer ?
#
loop_
_entity_poly.entity_id
_entity_poly.type
_entity_poly.pdbx_seq_one_letter_code
_entity_poly.pdbx_strand_id
1 'polypeptide(L)' 'MNENVEQWQVRKPAVSSPEGAVAAQHWQAARAGAAMLAQGGNAVDAAVACAMA' A
#
# COMPACT_ATOMS: atom_id res chain seq x y z
N MET A 1 35.81 1.97 9.74
CA MET A 1 35.24 2.81 8.67
C MET A 1 33.97 2.07 8.23
N ASN A 2 32.79 2.67 8.35
CA ASN A 2 31.55 1.93 8.10
C ASN A 2 31.33 1.81 6.58
N GLU A 3 31.41 0.59 6.07
CA GLU A 3 31.44 0.25 4.64
C GLU A 3 30.03 0.20 3.99
N ASN A 4 28.97 0.44 4.77
CA ASN A 4 27.57 0.36 4.33
C ASN A 4 26.85 1.71 4.50
N VAL A 5 27.28 2.73 3.76
CA VAL A 5 26.54 4.00 3.67
C VAL A 5 25.56 3.92 2.51
N GLU A 6 24.37 3.41 2.79
CA GLU A 6 23.27 3.41 1.83
C GLU A 6 22.83 4.85 1.49
N GLN A 7 22.73 5.18 0.20
CA GLN A 7 22.30 6.49 -0.27
C GLN A 7 20.80 6.48 -0.60
N TRP A 8 19.96 6.68 0.42
CA TRP A 8 18.50 6.71 0.25
C TRP A 8 17.98 8.11 -0.07
N GLN A 9 17.05 8.20 -1.01
CA GLN A 9 16.20 9.38 -1.17
C GLN A 9 14.91 9.18 -0.36
N VAL A 10 14.90 9.66 0.88
CA VAL A 10 13.76 9.51 1.80
C VAL A 10 12.65 10.50 1.44
N ARG A 11 11.78 10.13 0.50
CA ARG A 11 10.54 10.86 0.18
C ARG A 11 9.37 9.90 0.02
N LYS A 12 8.17 10.34 0.39
CA LYS A 12 6.93 9.62 0.15
C LYS A 12 5.88 10.60 -0.41
N PRO A 13 5.56 10.53 -1.71
CA PRO A 13 4.55 11.42 -2.28
C PRO A 13 3.18 11.11 -1.68
N ALA A 14 2.35 12.13 -1.52
CA ALA A 14 0.93 11.94 -1.22
C ALA A 14 0.25 11.26 -2.41
N VAL A 15 -0.70 10.37 -2.12
CA VAL A 15 -1.51 9.67 -3.13
C VAL A 15 -2.97 10.02 -2.89
N SER A 16 -3.67 10.39 -3.95
CA SER A 16 -5.11 10.67 -3.93
C SER A 16 -5.79 9.86 -5.03
N SER A 17 -6.95 9.28 -4.72
CA SER A 17 -7.78 8.55 -5.66
C SER A 17 -9.26 8.78 -5.35
N PRO A 18 -10.10 9.09 -6.35
CA PRO A 18 -11.54 9.17 -6.16
C PRO A 18 -12.18 7.80 -5.91
N GLU A 19 -11.52 6.70 -6.29
CA GLU A 19 -12.00 5.32 -6.15
C GLU A 19 -11.63 4.69 -4.79
N GLY A 20 -10.88 5.42 -3.96
CA GLY A 20 -10.40 4.97 -2.65
C GLY A 20 -8.89 4.65 -2.64
N ALA A 21 -8.35 4.46 -1.45
CA ALA A 21 -6.93 4.18 -1.23
C ALA A 21 -6.72 3.14 -0.12
N VAL A 22 -5.65 2.36 -0.23
CA VAL A 22 -5.25 1.36 0.77
C VAL A 22 -3.79 1.60 1.14
N ALA A 23 -3.50 1.61 2.44
CA ALA A 23 -2.15 1.75 2.98
C ALA A 23 -1.83 0.57 3.90
N ALA A 24 -0.65 -0.02 3.72
CA ALA A 24 -0.17 -1.14 4.53
C ALA A 24 1.35 -1.06 4.72
N GLN A 25 1.88 -1.80 5.69
CA GLN A 25 3.33 -1.92 5.90
C GLN A 25 3.99 -2.68 4.73
N HIS A 26 3.30 -3.69 4.19
CA HIS A 26 3.78 -4.47 3.06
C HIS A 26 3.10 -4.02 1.76
N TRP A 27 3.87 -3.74 0.71
CA TRP A 27 3.32 -3.20 -0.54
C TRP A 27 2.39 -4.21 -1.25
N GLN A 28 2.62 -5.51 -1.10
CA GLN A 28 1.75 -6.54 -1.68
C GLN A 28 0.39 -6.60 -0.97
N ALA A 29 0.36 -6.39 0.35
CA ALA A 29 -0.87 -6.31 1.13
C ALA A 29 -1.72 -5.10 0.70
N ALA A 30 -1.09 -3.93 0.54
CA ALA A 30 -1.75 -2.74 0.01
C ALA A 30 -2.32 -2.97 -1.40
N ARG A 31 -1.58 -3.69 -2.26
CA ARG A 31 -2.02 -4.04 -3.62
C ARG A 31 -3.20 -5.02 -3.60
N ALA A 32 -3.23 -5.98 -2.69
CA ALA A 32 -4.35 -6.92 -2.54
C ALA A 32 -5.65 -6.19 -2.14
N GLY A 33 -5.58 -5.28 -1.17
CA GLY A 33 -6.72 -4.45 -0.80
C GLY A 33 -7.18 -3.52 -1.93
N ALA A 34 -6.25 -2.87 -2.63
CA ALA A 34 -6.58 -2.02 -3.78
C ALA A 34 -7.24 -2.81 -4.92
N ALA A 35 -6.88 -4.08 -5.11
CA ALA A 35 -7.53 -4.96 -6.08
C ALA A 35 -8.99 -5.27 -5.71
N MET A 36 -9.35 -5.32 -4.42
CA MET A 36 -10.75 -5.47 -4.00
C MET A 36 -11.56 -4.21 -4.33
N LEU A 37 -11.01 -3.02 -4.09
CA LEU A 37 -11.66 -1.76 -4.48
C LEU A 37 -11.91 -1.73 -6.00
N ALA A 38 -10.90 -2.09 -6.80
CA ALA A 38 -11.02 -2.12 -8.27
C ALA A 38 -12.06 -3.14 -8.79
N GLN A 39 -12.40 -4.16 -8.00
CA GLN A 39 -13.45 -5.14 -8.32
C GLN A 39 -14.84 -4.71 -7.85
N GLY A 40 -14.98 -3.49 -7.31
CA GLY A 40 -16.24 -2.96 -6.81
C GLY A 40 -16.52 -3.30 -5.34
N GLY A 41 -15.54 -3.87 -4.63
CA GLY A 41 -15.61 -4.07 -3.18
C GLY A 41 -15.50 -2.75 -2.41
N ASN A 42 -15.95 -2.75 -1.17
CA ASN A 42 -15.89 -1.57 -0.30
C ASN A 42 -14.59 -1.55 0.55
N ALA A 43 -14.48 -0.56 1.43
CA ALA A 43 -13.30 -0.38 2.30
C ALA A 43 -13.07 -1.57 3.27
N VAL A 44 -14.13 -2.27 3.69
CA VAL A 44 -14.03 -3.47 4.54
C VAL A 44 -13.49 -4.64 3.75
N ASP A 45 -13.98 -4.88 2.53
CA ASP A 45 -13.45 -5.94 1.64
C ASP A 45 -11.95 -5.71 1.37
N ALA A 46 -11.58 -4.46 1.10
CA ALA A 46 -10.19 -4.06 0.91
C ALA A 46 -9.31 -4.29 2.15
N ALA A 47 -9.83 -3.98 3.36
CA ALA A 47 -9.11 -4.21 4.60
C ALA A 47 -8.90 -5.70 4.89
N VAL A 48 -9.91 -6.54 4.64
CA VAL A 48 -9.81 -8.00 4.82
C VAL A 48 -8.80 -8.61 3.84
N ALA A 49 -8.86 -8.23 2.56
CA ALA A 49 -7.88 -8.72 1.59
C ALA A 49 -6.45 -8.26 1.91
N CYS A 50 -6.29 -7.02 2.41
CA CYS A 50 -5.01 -6.52 2.87
C CYS A 50 -4.49 -7.29 4.10
N ALA A 51 -5.36 -7.68 5.03
CA ALA A 51 -4.94 -8.37 6.27
C ALA A 51 -4.48 -9.82 6.02
N MET A 52 -4.92 -10.44 4.92
CA MET A 52 -4.66 -11.84 4.61
C MET A 52 -3.53 -12.06 3.58
N ALA A 53 -2.89 -10.98 3.11
CA ALA A 53 -1.82 -10.99 2.10
C ALA A 53 -0.49 -10.48 2.66
#